data_AF-A0A285UMF0-F1
#
_entry.id   AF-A0A285UMF0-F1
#
_cell.length_a   1.000
_cell.length_b   1.000
_cell.length_c   1.000
_cell.angle_alpha   90.00
_cell.angle_beta   90.00
_cell.angle_gamma   90.00
#
_symmetry.space_group_name_H-M   'P 1'
#
loop_
_entity.id
_entity.type
_entity.pdbx_description
1 polymer ?
#
loop_
_entity_poly.entity_id
_entity_poly.type
_entity_poly.pdbx_seq_one_letter_code
_entity_poly.pdbx_strand_id
1 'polypeptide(L)'
;MDAQPRHIRLRNAGRGDRLSVSLPSRIARLFAGALAWGGLMALSASISLYFRNGFETLHLTELVTLFFLGGALAWPLIVLMAGLFARGAALETRFAACFVLLALGTIGVTALLFAMDYRVFYAEWHEPVLSKIGLKQLFGTTVSASYQFAVLGMRLYLPVGLPILGGASLWLAKAMR
;
A
#
# COMPACT_ATOMS: atom_id res chain seq x y z
N MET A 1 -31.41 -67.07 9.01
CA MET A 1 -30.99 -66.24 10.14
C MET A 1 -29.65 -65.64 9.78
N ASP A 2 -29.72 -64.46 9.17
CA ASP A 2 -28.62 -63.71 8.57
C ASP A 2 -27.74 -63.02 9.62
N ALA A 3 -26.42 -63.13 9.48
CA ALA A 3 -25.46 -62.30 10.20
C ALA A 3 -24.52 -61.63 9.18
N GLN A 4 -24.66 -60.31 9.06
CA GLN A 4 -23.98 -59.42 8.11
C GLN A 4 -22.46 -59.32 8.31
N PRO A 5 -21.67 -59.13 7.23
CA PRO A 5 -20.26 -58.80 7.30
C PRO A 5 -20.02 -57.32 7.68
N ARG A 6 -19.06 -57.07 8.58
CA ARG A 6 -18.64 -55.73 9.04
C ARG A 6 -17.95 -54.97 7.92
N HIS A 7 -18.60 -53.91 7.43
CA HIS A 7 -17.95 -52.91 6.58
C HIS A 7 -16.99 -52.05 7.40
N ILE A 8 -15.68 -52.22 7.15
CA ILE A 8 -14.65 -51.29 7.60
C ILE A 8 -14.85 -49.98 6.82
N ARG A 9 -15.41 -48.98 7.50
CA ARG A 9 -15.58 -47.63 6.96
C ARG A 9 -14.21 -46.93 7.01
N LEU A 10 -13.48 -46.92 5.90
CA LEU A 10 -12.27 -46.11 5.76
C LEU A 10 -12.64 -44.64 5.97
N ARG A 11 -12.11 -44.08 7.06
CA ARG A 11 -12.29 -42.69 7.46
C ARG A 11 -11.66 -41.82 6.37
N ASN A 12 -12.51 -41.14 5.59
CA ASN A 12 -12.10 -40.13 4.62
C ASN A 12 -11.05 -39.22 5.27
N ALA A 13 -9.83 -39.27 4.73
CA ALA A 13 -8.73 -38.38 5.05
C ALA A 13 -9.14 -36.96 4.62
N GLY A 14 -9.81 -36.27 5.53
CA GLY A 14 -10.03 -34.84 5.38
C GLY A 14 -8.69 -34.12 5.38
N ARG A 15 -8.63 -33.06 4.56
CA ARG A 15 -7.76 -31.90 4.74
C ARG A 15 -6.37 -31.96 4.11
N GLY A 16 -6.28 -32.45 2.89
CA GLY A 16 -5.10 -32.30 2.02
C GLY A 16 -5.13 -31.12 1.05
N ASP A 17 -6.22 -30.33 1.02
CA ASP A 17 -6.40 -29.25 0.03
C ASP A 17 -5.70 -27.94 0.43
N ARG A 18 -4.44 -28.06 0.87
CA ARG A 18 -3.52 -26.92 0.92
C ARG A 18 -3.10 -26.65 -0.51
N LEU A 19 -3.97 -25.98 -1.26
CA LEU A 19 -3.72 -25.39 -2.57
C LEU A 19 -2.29 -24.85 -2.60
N SER A 20 -1.41 -25.58 -3.28
CA SER A 20 -0.04 -25.19 -3.54
C SER A 20 -0.10 -24.05 -4.55
N VAL A 21 -0.43 -22.85 -4.08
CA VAL A 21 -0.48 -21.67 -4.93
C VAL A 21 0.95 -21.40 -5.40
N SER A 22 1.18 -21.67 -6.68
CA SER A 22 2.49 -21.59 -7.33
C SER A 22 3.08 -20.19 -7.15
N LEU A 23 4.40 -20.09 -6.98
CA LEU A 23 5.09 -18.81 -6.80
C LEU A 23 4.73 -17.75 -7.86
N PRO A 24 4.57 -18.09 -9.17
CA PRO A 24 4.14 -17.13 -10.20
C PRO A 24 2.77 -16.50 -9.92
N SER A 25 1.80 -17.29 -9.42
CA SER A 25 0.45 -16.80 -9.12
C SER A 25 0.38 -15.92 -7.87
N ARG A 26 1.37 -16.00 -6.96
CA ARG A 26 1.51 -15.04 -5.85
C ARG A 26 2.05 -13.70 -6.32
N ILE A 27 3.10 -13.75 -7.15
CA ILE A 27 3.72 -12.55 -7.72
C ILE A 27 2.71 -11.78 -8.58
N ALA A 28 1.96 -12.46 -9.46
CA ALA A 28 0.92 -11.83 -10.27
C ALA A 28 -0.14 -11.11 -9.43
N ARG A 29 -0.58 -11.71 -8.30
CA ARG A 29 -1.54 -11.07 -7.39
C ARG A 29 -0.95 -9.85 -6.67
N LEU A 30 0.34 -9.88 -6.32
CA LEU A 30 1.02 -8.71 -5.75
C LEU A 30 1.09 -7.57 -6.76
N PHE A 31 1.48 -7.84 -8.00
CA PHE A 31 1.50 -6.83 -9.07
C PHE A 31 0.11 -6.28 -9.38
N ALA A 32 -0.90 -7.13 -9.50
CA ALA A 32 -2.27 -6.70 -9.73
C ALA A 32 -2.78 -5.82 -8.58
N GLY A 33 -2.50 -6.20 -7.34
CA GLY A 33 -2.86 -5.39 -6.17
C GLY A 33 -2.10 -4.05 -6.12
N ALA A 34 -0.83 -4.03 -6.53
CA ALA A 34 -0.04 -2.80 -6.62
C ALA A 34 -0.63 -1.83 -7.66
N LEU A 35 -0.94 -2.32 -8.86
CA LEU A 35 -1.57 -1.51 -9.90
C LEU A 35 -2.96 -1.02 -9.49
N ALA A 36 -3.76 -1.88 -8.86
CA ALA A 36 -5.08 -1.51 -8.38
C ALA A 36 -5.02 -0.46 -7.27
N TRP A 37 -4.13 -0.63 -6.28
CA TRP A 37 -3.96 0.33 -5.19
C TRP A 37 -3.41 1.66 -5.69
N GLY A 38 -2.39 1.63 -6.56
CA GLY A 38 -1.88 2.82 -7.23
C GLY A 38 -2.98 3.53 -8.03
N GLY A 39 -3.78 2.80 -8.81
CA GLY A 39 -4.90 3.37 -9.56
C GLY A 39 -5.96 4.01 -8.68
N LEU A 40 -6.26 3.43 -7.52
CA LEU A 40 -7.18 4.02 -6.54
C LEU A 40 -6.63 5.30 -5.90
N MET A 41 -5.32 5.36 -5.62
CA MET A 41 -4.68 6.58 -5.09
C MET A 41 -4.62 7.68 -6.15
N ALA A 42 -4.32 7.33 -7.40
CA ALA A 42 -4.39 8.24 -8.53
C ALA A 42 -5.80 8.80 -8.71
N LEU A 43 -6.82 7.94 -8.69
CA LEU A 43 -8.23 8.35 -8.77
C LEU A 43 -8.62 9.26 -7.61
N SER A 44 -8.20 8.94 -6.39
CA SER A 44 -8.44 9.80 -5.21
C SER A 44 -7.84 11.19 -5.40
N ALA A 45 -6.59 11.27 -5.84
CA ALA A 45 -5.91 12.54 -6.09
C ALA A 45 -6.62 13.33 -7.18
N SER A 46 -6.99 12.68 -8.30
CA SER A 46 -7.73 13.32 -9.39
C SER A 46 -9.08 13.88 -8.94
N ILE A 47 -9.86 13.11 -8.17
CA ILE A 47 -11.14 13.58 -7.63
C ILE A 47 -10.91 14.79 -6.71
N SER A 48 -9.92 14.74 -5.82
CA SER A 48 -9.62 15.86 -4.92
C SER A 48 -9.18 17.11 -5.68
N LEU A 49 -8.32 16.96 -6.70
CA LEU A 49 -7.88 18.06 -7.56
C LEU A 49 -9.06 18.69 -8.29
N TYR A 50 -9.91 17.86 -8.92
CA TYR A 50 -11.12 18.35 -9.58
C TYR A 50 -11.99 19.22 -8.65
N PHE A 51 -12.25 18.76 -7.43
CA PHE A 51 -13.04 19.54 -6.46
C PHE A 51 -12.35 20.80 -5.95
N ARG A 52 -11.02 20.87 -5.99
CA ARG A 52 -10.25 22.01 -5.47
C ARG A 52 -10.03 23.10 -6.49
N ASN A 53 -9.74 22.73 -7.73
CA ASN A 53 -9.31 23.68 -8.77
C ASN A 53 -9.78 23.33 -10.18
N GLY A 54 -10.69 22.36 -10.34
CA GLY A 54 -11.21 22.00 -11.67
C GLY A 54 -10.16 21.47 -12.65
N PHE A 55 -9.04 20.94 -12.15
CA PHE A 55 -7.85 20.55 -12.94
C PHE A 55 -7.04 21.69 -13.56
N GLU A 56 -7.25 22.94 -13.14
CA GLU A 56 -6.46 24.09 -13.61
C GLU A 56 -5.08 24.18 -12.91
N THR A 57 -4.32 23.07 -12.93
CA THR A 57 -2.95 23.03 -12.42
C THR A 57 -2.00 22.53 -13.49
N LEU A 58 -0.88 23.24 -13.65
CA LEU A 58 0.19 22.89 -14.59
C LEU A 58 0.84 21.54 -14.26
N HIS A 59 0.71 21.07 -13.01
CA HIS A 59 1.37 19.84 -12.52
C HIS A 59 0.42 18.66 -12.31
N LEU A 60 -0.70 18.62 -13.05
CA LEU A 60 -1.72 17.58 -12.88
C LEU A 60 -1.11 16.18 -13.07
N THR A 61 -0.35 16.00 -14.14
CA THR A 61 0.23 14.70 -14.51
C THR A 61 1.28 14.24 -13.49
N GLU A 62 2.10 15.15 -12.99
CA GLU A 62 3.12 14.85 -11.97
C GLU A 62 2.46 14.44 -10.65
N LEU A 63 1.43 15.16 -10.21
CA LEU A 63 0.71 14.82 -8.98
C LEU A 63 -0.02 13.47 -9.10
N VAL A 64 -0.73 13.23 -10.20
CA VAL A 64 -1.44 11.95 -10.39
C VAL A 64 -0.44 10.78 -10.47
N THR A 65 0.68 10.96 -11.18
CA THR A 65 1.76 9.97 -11.25
C THR A 65 2.38 9.71 -9.89
N LEU A 66 2.63 10.76 -9.09
CA LEU A 66 3.19 10.65 -7.75
C LEU A 66 2.29 9.82 -6.83
N PHE A 67 0.98 10.07 -6.85
CA PHE A 67 0.03 9.30 -6.03
C PHE A 67 -0.13 7.86 -6.54
N PHE A 68 -0.12 7.66 -7.85
CA PHE A 68 -0.11 6.33 -8.46
C PHE A 68 1.08 5.51 -7.98
N LEU A 69 2.30 6.03 -8.15
CA LEU A 69 3.54 5.36 -7.78
C LEU A 69 3.63 5.15 -6.27
N GLY A 70 3.21 6.14 -5.49
CA GLY A 70 3.15 6.05 -4.04
C GLY A 70 2.29 4.89 -3.56
N GLY A 71 1.07 4.74 -4.11
CA GLY A 71 0.23 3.58 -3.85
C GLY A 71 0.86 2.27 -4.35
N ALA A 72 1.28 2.22 -5.61
CA ALA A 72 1.79 1.00 -6.22
C ALA A 72 3.02 0.44 -5.49
N LEU A 73 3.95 1.29 -5.08
CA LEU A 73 5.15 0.89 -4.35
C LEU A 73 4.88 0.57 -2.87
N ALA A 74 3.90 1.23 -2.24
CA ALA A 74 3.53 0.91 -0.87
C ALA A 74 2.88 -0.47 -0.74
N TRP A 75 2.07 -0.87 -1.72
CA TRP A 75 1.30 -2.12 -1.68
C TRP A 75 2.11 -3.37 -1.31
N PRO A 76 3.20 -3.75 -2.01
CA PRO A 76 3.96 -4.95 -1.68
C PRO A 76 4.56 -4.88 -0.26
N LEU A 77 5.04 -3.72 0.16
CA LEU A 77 5.58 -3.52 1.51
C LEU A 77 4.51 -3.79 2.58
N ILE A 78 3.31 -3.25 2.36
CA ILE A 78 2.20 -3.36 3.31
C ILE A 78 1.66 -4.79 3.38
N VAL A 79 1.49 -5.47 2.25
CA VAL A 79 1.02 -6.87 2.23
C VAL A 79 1.99 -7.79 2.97
N LEU A 80 3.31 -7.56 2.81
CA LEU A 80 4.33 -8.30 3.56
C LEU A 80 4.24 -8.02 5.06
N MET A 81 4.22 -6.75 5.46
CA MET A 81 4.16 -6.35 6.87
C MET A 81 2.87 -6.83 7.55
N ALA A 82 1.71 -6.65 6.91
CA ALA A 82 0.43 -7.06 7.47
C ALA A 82 0.33 -8.59 7.61
N GLY A 83 0.95 -9.33 6.68
CA GLY A 83 1.14 -10.77 6.80
C GLY A 83 2.03 -11.19 7.97
N LEU A 84 3.00 -10.38 8.39
CA LEU A 84 3.84 -10.68 9.56
C LEU A 84 3.12 -10.38 10.87
N PHE A 85 2.43 -9.24 10.96
CA PHE A 85 1.85 -8.76 12.23
C PHE A 85 0.47 -9.32 12.54
N ALA A 86 -0.33 -9.70 11.54
CA ALA A 86 -1.76 -9.97 11.73
C ALA A 86 -2.18 -11.43 11.49
N ARG A 87 -1.25 -12.31 11.14
CA ARG A 87 -1.54 -13.74 10.97
C ARG A 87 -2.01 -14.37 12.28
N GLY A 88 -3.14 -15.08 12.23
CA GLY A 88 -3.71 -15.76 13.39
C GLY A 88 -4.50 -14.85 14.36
N ALA A 89 -4.46 -13.53 14.19
CA ALA A 89 -5.23 -12.60 15.02
C ALA A 89 -6.74 -12.62 14.70
N ALA A 90 -7.55 -11.97 15.54
CA ALA A 90 -8.96 -11.73 15.27
C ALA A 90 -9.16 -10.78 14.06
N LEU A 91 -10.36 -10.75 13.48
CA LEU A 91 -10.63 -9.95 12.27
C LEU A 91 -10.45 -8.46 12.51
N GLU A 92 -10.86 -7.99 13.69
CA GLU A 92 -10.78 -6.60 14.14
C GLU A 92 -9.32 -6.14 14.22
N THR A 93 -8.46 -6.97 14.81
CA THR A 93 -7.01 -6.70 14.89
C THR A 93 -6.36 -6.68 13.51
N ARG A 94 -6.76 -7.61 12.62
CA ARG A 94 -6.27 -7.62 11.23
C ARG A 94 -6.69 -6.37 10.49
N PHE A 95 -7.94 -5.96 10.63
CA PHE A 95 -8.45 -4.74 10.01
C PHE A 95 -7.68 -3.52 10.50
N ALA A 96 -7.51 -3.34 11.82
CA ALA A 96 -6.76 -2.23 12.39
C ALA A 96 -5.31 -2.21 11.90
N ALA A 97 -4.64 -3.37 11.88
CA ALA A 97 -3.28 -3.49 11.36
C ALA A 97 -3.20 -3.13 9.88
N CYS A 98 -4.11 -3.66 9.04
CA CYS A 98 -4.17 -3.33 7.63
C CYS A 98 -4.44 -1.84 7.40
N PHE A 99 -5.36 -1.25 8.15
CA PHE A 99 -5.72 0.17 8.05
C PHE A 99 -4.54 1.08 8.38
N VAL A 100 -3.87 0.84 9.50
CA VAL A 100 -2.70 1.63 9.93
C VAL A 100 -1.55 1.45 8.95
N LEU A 101 -1.24 0.21 8.54
CA LEU A 101 -0.15 -0.06 7.60
C LEU A 101 -0.45 0.51 6.22
N LEU A 102 -1.68 0.37 5.70
CA LEU A 102 -2.08 0.96 4.42
C LEU A 102 -2.00 2.48 4.46
N ALA A 103 -2.50 3.11 5.53
CA ALA A 103 -2.47 4.56 5.68
C ALA A 103 -1.03 5.09 5.77
N LEU A 104 -0.29 4.66 6.79
CA LEU A 104 1.05 5.17 7.06
C LEU A 104 2.05 4.74 5.98
N GLY A 105 1.93 3.53 5.46
CA GLY A 105 2.79 3.03 4.39
C GLY A 105 2.56 3.80 3.09
N THR A 106 1.31 4.04 2.70
CA THR A 106 1.01 4.80 1.48
C THR A 106 1.46 6.25 1.63
N ILE A 107 1.09 6.93 2.73
CA ILE A 107 1.51 8.31 2.99
C ILE A 107 3.03 8.42 3.03
N GLY A 108 3.71 7.51 3.74
CA GLY A 108 5.16 7.52 3.89
C GLY A 108 5.89 7.29 2.57
N VAL A 109 5.46 6.34 1.75
CA VAL A 109 6.06 6.09 0.44
C VAL A 109 5.81 7.26 -0.51
N THR A 110 4.58 7.80 -0.56
CA THR A 110 4.30 8.99 -1.40
C THR A 110 5.11 10.21 -0.94
N ALA A 111 5.23 10.45 0.37
CA ALA A 111 6.04 11.52 0.93
C ALA A 111 7.53 11.34 0.59
N LEU A 112 8.04 10.11 0.63
CA LEU A 112 9.42 9.82 0.26
C LEU A 112 9.67 10.07 -1.24
N LEU A 113 8.75 9.65 -2.11
CA LEU A 113 8.85 9.93 -3.55
C LEU A 113 8.83 11.44 -3.82
N PHE A 114 7.93 12.17 -3.17
CA PHE A 114 7.87 13.62 -3.23
C PHE A 114 9.18 14.25 -2.76
N ALA A 115 9.74 13.78 -1.64
CA ALA A 115 11.01 14.26 -1.11
C ALA A 115 12.20 13.97 -2.04
N MET A 116 12.19 12.85 -2.75
CA MET A 116 13.23 12.55 -3.75
C MET A 116 13.12 13.48 -4.95
N ASP A 117 11.91 13.70 -5.48
CA ASP A 117 11.66 14.64 -6.57
C ASP A 117 12.06 16.07 -6.18
N TYR A 118 11.64 16.51 -5.00
CA TYR A 118 12.01 17.78 -4.40
C TYR A 118 13.54 17.93 -4.28
N ARG A 119 14.24 16.89 -3.82
CA ARG A 119 15.70 16.92 -3.73
C ARG A 119 16.36 17.02 -5.11
N VAL A 120 15.86 16.31 -6.12
CA VAL A 120 16.38 16.37 -7.48
C VAL A 120 16.23 17.79 -8.03
N PHE A 121 15.07 18.42 -7.81
CA PHE A 121 14.86 19.81 -8.18
C PHE A 121 15.89 20.74 -7.53
N TYR A 122 16.20 20.55 -6.24
CA TYR A 122 17.19 21.36 -5.53
C TYR A 122 18.64 20.86 -5.61
N ALA A 123 18.96 19.88 -6.46
CA ALA A 123 20.24 19.19 -6.39
C ALA A 123 21.46 20.08 -6.65
N GLU A 124 21.33 21.14 -7.45
CA GLU A 124 22.42 22.07 -7.77
C GLU A 124 22.91 22.91 -6.57
N TRP A 125 22.05 23.09 -5.56
CA TRP A 125 22.40 23.79 -4.32
C TRP A 125 22.89 22.84 -3.21
N HIS A 126 23.06 21.56 -3.51
CA HIS A 126 23.50 20.55 -2.55
C HIS A 126 24.93 20.10 -2.81
N GLU A 127 25.65 19.79 -1.72
CA GLU A 127 26.93 19.10 -1.80
C GLU A 127 26.74 17.66 -2.32
N PRO A 128 27.82 16.99 -2.79
CA PRO A 128 27.77 15.59 -3.19
C PRO A 128 27.12 14.72 -2.12
N VAL A 129 26.18 13.85 -2.52
CA VAL A 129 25.31 13.06 -1.61
C VAL A 129 26.10 12.33 -0.53
N LEU A 130 27.23 11.73 -0.90
CA LEU A 130 28.04 10.89 -0.02
C LEU A 130 29.06 11.67 0.82
N SER A 131 29.08 13.01 0.72
CA SER A 131 29.85 13.85 1.63
C SER A 131 29.17 13.98 2.99
N LYS A 132 29.93 14.32 4.04
CA LYS A 132 29.36 14.55 5.39
C LYS A 132 28.28 15.63 5.40
N ILE A 133 28.44 16.67 4.57
CA ILE A 133 27.47 17.77 4.45
C ILE A 133 26.26 17.31 3.61
N GLY A 134 26.51 16.64 2.48
CA GLY A 134 25.47 16.10 1.62
C GLY A 134 24.53 15.12 2.32
N LEU A 135 25.04 14.28 3.24
CA LEU A 135 24.21 13.41 4.07
C LEU A 135 23.30 14.19 5.03
N LYS A 136 23.82 15.26 5.66
CA LYS A 136 23.01 16.13 6.53
C LYS A 136 21.94 16.86 5.72
N GLN A 137 22.30 17.35 4.53
CA GLN A 137 21.35 18.02 3.64
C GLN A 137 20.30 17.05 3.10
N LEU A 138 20.69 15.82 2.70
CA LEU A 138 19.75 14.77 2.29
C LEU A 138 18.72 14.50 3.39
N PHE A 139 19.15 14.34 4.64
CA PHE A 139 18.26 14.15 5.77
C PHE A 139 17.33 15.35 5.97
N GLY A 140 17.87 16.56 6.07
CA GLY A 140 17.10 17.78 6.30
C GLY A 140 16.07 18.06 5.21
N THR A 141 16.48 17.94 3.94
CA THR A 141 15.60 18.12 2.78
C THR A 141 14.51 17.06 2.74
N THR A 142 14.84 15.80 3.04
CA THR A 142 13.84 14.72 3.08
C THR A 142 12.79 14.97 4.15
N VAL A 143 13.22 15.34 5.36
CA VAL A 143 12.30 15.64 6.49
C VAL A 143 11.42 16.85 6.18
N SER A 144 12.01 17.93 5.66
CA SER A 144 11.29 19.16 5.31
C SER A 144 10.25 18.91 4.21
N ALA A 145 10.64 18.26 3.11
CA ALA A 145 9.74 17.92 2.02
C ALA A 145 8.62 16.97 2.46
N SER A 146 8.94 15.98 3.31
CA SER A 146 7.93 15.07 3.87
C SER A 146 6.90 15.82 4.74
N TYR A 147 7.34 16.81 5.52
CA TYR A 147 6.44 17.67 6.28
C TYR A 147 5.55 18.53 5.36
N GLN A 148 6.12 19.11 4.30
CA GLN A 148 5.34 19.87 3.31
C GLN A 148 4.26 18.99 2.66
N PHE A 149 4.61 17.77 2.25
CA PHE A 149 3.67 16.80 1.73
C PHE A 149 2.58 16.45 2.77
N ALA A 150 2.95 16.28 4.03
CA ALA A 150 1.99 16.01 5.10
C ALA A 150 0.93 17.13 5.19
N VAL A 151 1.36 18.40 5.19
CA VAL A 151 0.45 19.55 5.34
C VAL A 151 -0.43 19.79 4.10
N LEU A 152 0.16 19.67 2.91
CA LEU A 152 -0.50 20.04 1.65
C LEU A 152 -1.00 18.82 0.87
N GLY A 153 -0.15 17.82 0.69
CA GLY A 153 -0.39 16.64 -0.13
C GLY A 153 -1.43 15.67 0.47
N MET A 154 -1.45 15.45 1.79
CA MET A 154 -2.41 14.51 2.40
C MET A 154 -3.87 14.83 2.08
N ARG A 155 -4.15 16.11 1.84
CA ARG A 155 -5.50 16.58 1.52
C ARG A 155 -6.03 16.04 0.19
N LEU A 156 -5.15 15.56 -0.69
CA LEU A 156 -5.50 14.92 -1.97
C LEU A 156 -5.96 13.46 -1.80
N TYR A 157 -5.76 12.85 -0.63
CA TYR A 157 -6.42 11.59 -0.30
C TYR A 157 -7.89 11.79 0.10
N LEU A 158 -8.36 13.02 0.28
CA LEU A 158 -9.74 13.30 0.69
C LEU A 158 -10.56 13.89 -0.45
N PRO A 159 -11.87 13.58 -0.54
CA PRO A 159 -12.68 12.88 0.46
C PRO A 159 -12.71 11.35 0.32
N VAL A 160 -12.37 10.80 -0.85
CA VAL A 160 -12.66 9.39 -1.19
C VAL A 160 -11.63 8.37 -0.68
N GLY A 161 -10.41 8.80 -0.37
CA GLY A 161 -9.34 7.91 0.05
C GLY A 161 -9.61 7.23 1.40
N LEU A 162 -10.35 7.85 2.32
CA LEU A 162 -10.74 7.23 3.59
C LEU A 162 -11.70 6.03 3.39
N PRO A 163 -12.83 6.17 2.67
CA PRO A 163 -13.68 5.03 2.30
C PRO A 163 -12.92 3.93 1.55
N ILE A 164 -12.07 4.31 0.58
CA ILE A 164 -11.24 3.36 -0.18
C ILE A 164 -10.29 2.59 0.75
N LEU A 165 -9.61 3.29 1.66
CA LEU A 165 -8.72 2.71 2.67
C LEU A 165 -9.46 1.74 3.58
N GLY A 166 -10.63 2.12 4.09
CA GLY A 166 -11.46 1.25 4.93
C GLY A 166 -11.87 -0.03 4.19
N GLY A 167 -12.36 0.11 2.94
CA GLY A 167 -12.75 -1.02 2.10
C GLY A 167 -11.58 -1.97 1.80
N ALA A 168 -10.43 -1.43 1.37
CA ALA A 168 -9.23 -2.21 1.09
C ALA A 168 -8.70 -2.91 2.34
N SER A 169 -8.72 -2.25 3.50
CA SER A 169 -8.29 -2.82 4.78
C SER A 169 -9.18 -3.99 5.21
N LEU A 170 -10.50 -3.86 5.07
CA LEU A 170 -11.44 -4.96 5.35
C LEU A 170 -11.25 -6.12 4.39
N TRP A 171 -11.05 -5.85 3.10
CA TRP A 171 -10.79 -6.87 2.10
C TRP A 171 -9.52 -7.65 2.43
N LEU A 172 -8.42 -6.95 2.75
CA LEU A 172 -7.14 -7.57 3.06
C LEU A 172 -7.22 -8.37 4.37
N ALA A 173 -7.88 -7.85 5.40
CA ALA A 173 -8.09 -8.55 6.67
C ALA A 173 -8.86 -9.87 6.52
N LYS A 174 -9.87 -9.89 5.63
CA LYS A 174 -10.62 -11.12 5.28
C LYS A 174 -9.78 -12.09 4.46
N ALA A 175 -8.95 -11.60 3.54
CA ALA A 175 -8.10 -12.42 2.68
C ALA A 175 -6.94 -13.11 3.43
N MET A 176 -6.57 -12.65 4.62
CA MET A 176 -5.54 -13.27 5.47
C MET A 176 -6.03 -14.43 6.36
N ARG A 177 -7.29 -14.87 6.21
CA ARG A 177 -7.79 -16.09 6.87
C ARG A 177 -7.07 -17.34 6.35
#